data_AF-A0A920MUA6-F1
#
_entry.id   AF-A0A920MUA6-F1
#
_cell.length_a   1.000
_cell.length_b   1.000
_cell.length_c   1.000
_cell.angle_alpha   90.00
_cell.angle_beta   90.00
_cell.angle_gamma   90.00
#
_symmetry.space_group_name_H-M   'P 1'
#
loop_
_entity.id
_entity.type
_entity.pdbx_description
1 polymer ?
#
loop_
_entity_poly.entity_id
_entity_poly.type
_entity_poly.pdbx_seq_one_letter_code
_entity_poly.pdbx_strand_id
1 'polypeptide(L)' 'MTYLHEDRAIWVTGAASGIGKAAAEVILSEGGYVVGSALPTADFSWAKGIAI' A
#
# COMPACT_ATOMS: atom_id res chain seq x y z
N MET A 1 5.88 -4.83 -17.04
CA MET A 1 5.79 -4.93 -15.58
C MET A 1 7.16 -5.32 -15.04
N THR A 2 7.66 -4.59 -14.05
CA THR A 2 8.81 -5.00 -13.23
C THR A 2 8.29 -5.69 -11.97
N TYR A 3 9.05 -6.62 -11.37
CA TYR A 3 8.71 -7.28 -10.10
C TYR A 3 9.66 -6.80 -8.99
N LEU A 4 9.80 -5.48 -8.83
CA LEU A 4 10.81 -4.91 -7.93
C LEU A 4 10.48 -5.17 -6.46
N HIS A 5 9.20 -5.34 -6.16
CA HIS A 5 8.68 -5.46 -4.79
C HIS A 5 8.25 -6.86 -4.40
N GLU A 6 8.39 -7.86 -5.27
CA GLU A 6 8.01 -9.26 -4.99
C GLU A 6 8.69 -9.74 -3.70
N ASP A 7 7.90 -10.36 -2.81
CA ASP A 7 8.31 -10.86 -1.49
C ASP A 7 8.93 -9.82 -0.53
N ARG A 8 8.74 -8.52 -0.80
CA ARG A 8 9.23 -7.44 0.07
C ARG A 8 8.08 -6.79 0.83
N ALA A 9 8.33 -6.46 2.10
CA ALA A 9 7.44 -5.62 2.89
C ALA A 9 7.89 -4.15 2.81
N ILE A 10 6.99 -3.26 2.41
CA ILE A 10 7.25 -1.83 2.26
C ILE A 10 6.30 -1.03 3.15
N TRP A 11 6.85 -0.10 3.92
CA TRP A 11 6.08 0.85 4.70
C TRP A 11 5.75 2.08 3.85
N VAL A 12 4.47 2.35 3.64
CA VAL A 12 3.99 3.53 2.91
C VAL A 12 3.30 4.49 3.88
N THR A 13 3.89 5.67 4.06
CA THR A 13 3.29 6.77 4.83
C THR A 13 2.37 7.60 3.95
N GLY A 14 1.28 8.13 4.51
CA GLY A 14 0.27 8.86 3.75
C GLY A 14 -0.54 7.95 2.80
N ALA A 15 -0.66 6.67 3.13
CA ALA A 15 -1.28 5.66 2.26
C ALA A 15 -2.82 5.75 2.15
N ALA A 16 -3.46 6.70 2.85
CA ALA A 16 -4.91 6.83 2.83
C ALA A 16 -5.45 7.33 1.48
N SER A 17 -4.68 8.10 0.71
CA SER A 17 -5.14 8.69 -0.55
C SER A 17 -3.98 9.08 -1.48
N GLY A 18 -4.33 9.55 -2.68
CA GLY A 18 -3.41 10.14 -3.64
C GLY A 18 -2.21 9.24 -3.96
N ILE A 19 -1.02 9.83 -3.91
CA ILE A 19 0.24 9.16 -4.30
C ILE A 19 0.56 7.97 -3.39
N GLY A 20 0.36 8.11 -2.07
CA GLY A 20 0.65 7.03 -1.13
C GLY A 20 -0.21 5.79 -1.41
N LYS A 21 -1.51 5.99 -1.67
CA LYS A 21 -2.40 4.91 -2.10
C LYS A 21 -1.94 4.30 -3.43
N ALA A 22 -1.69 5.13 -4.45
CA ALA A 22 -1.29 4.64 -5.78
C ALA A 22 0.02 3.84 -5.73
N ALA A 23 0.99 4.26 -4.91
CA ALA A 23 2.22 3.54 -4.69
C ALA A 23 1.97 2.17 -4.04
N ALA A 24 1.09 2.12 -3.02
CA ALA A 24 0.72 0.87 -2.38
C ALA A 24 0.05 -0.11 -3.37
N GLU A 25 -0.85 0.37 -4.22
CA GLU A 25 -1.51 -0.45 -5.26
C GLU A 25 -0.50 -1.05 -6.25
N VAL A 26 0.51 -0.28 -6.67
CA VAL A 26 1.57 -0.79 -7.55
C VAL A 26 2.39 -1.87 -6.83
N ILE A 27 2.83 -1.63 -5.60
CA ILE A 27 3.60 -2.60 -4.81
C ILE A 27 2.85 -3.93 -4.68
N LEU A 28 1.56 -3.87 -4.32
CA LEU A 28 0.70 -5.05 -4.22
C LEU A 28 0.54 -5.76 -5.56
N SER A 29 0.38 -5.01 -6.66
CA SER A 29 0.27 -5.58 -8.00
C SER A 29 1.54 -6.30 -8.48
N GLU A 30 2.70 -5.97 -7.90
CA GLU A 30 3.98 -6.62 -8.15
C GLU A 30 4.25 -7.82 -7.24
N GLY A 31 3.31 -8.19 -6.34
CA GLY A 31 3.47 -9.29 -5.40
C GLY A 31 4.19 -8.91 -4.09
N GLY A 32 4.34 -7.61 -3.82
CA GLY A 32 4.87 -7.11 -2.55
C GLY A 32 3.81 -7.02 -1.46
N TYR A 33 4.28 -6.80 -0.24
CA TYR A 33 3.46 -6.56 0.94
C TYR A 33 3.55 -5.08 1.35
N VAL A 34 2.44 -4.48 1.76
CA VAL A 34 2.40 -3.08 2.16
C VAL A 34 1.94 -2.95 3.60
N VAL A 35 2.72 -2.26 4.42
CA VAL A 35 2.24 -1.71 5.70
C VAL A 35 1.87 -0.25 5.44
N GLY A 36 0.58 0.08 5.46
CA GLY A 36 0.09 1.44 5.23
C GLY A 36 -0.06 2.23 6.53
N SER A 37 0.32 3.51 6.54
CA SER A 37 0.07 4.41 7.67
C SER A 37 -0.35 5.80 7.23
N ALA A 38 -1.16 6.48 8.04
CA ALA A 38 -1.62 7.85 7.82
C ALA A 38 -2.07 8.47 9.15
N LEU A 39 -2.67 9.66 9.08
CA LEU A 39 -3.22 10.34 10.25
C LEU A 39 -4.32 9.50 10.95
N PRO A 40 -4.55 9.69 12.26
CA PRO A 40 -5.50 8.87 13.02
C PRO A 40 -6.94 8.88 12.49
N THR A 41 -7.35 9.95 11.81
CA THR A 41 -8.69 10.12 11.23
C THR A 41 -8.77 9.74 9.76
N ALA A 42 -7.71 9.17 9.19
CA ALA A 42 -7.65 8.86 7.78
C ALA A 42 -8.48 7.61 7.44
N ASP A 43 -9.12 7.64 6.26
CA ASP A 43 -9.91 6.52 5.77
C ASP A 43 -9.05 5.52 4.98
N PHE A 44 -9.06 4.26 5.42
CA PHE A 44 -8.41 3.13 4.76
C PHE A 44 -9.43 2.16 4.14
N SER A 45 -10.64 2.61 3.85
CA SER A 45 -11.69 1.79 3.21
C SER A 45 -11.23 1.12 1.91
N TRP A 46 -10.32 1.75 1.16
CA TRP A 46 -9.73 1.18 -0.05
C TRP A 46 -8.92 -0.11 0.20
N ALA A 47 -8.37 -0.28 1.40
CA ALA A 47 -7.54 -1.42 1.77
C ALA A 47 -8.35 -2.60 2.35
N LYS A 48 -9.69 -2.47 2.47
CA LYS A 48 -10.53 -3.56 2.97
C LYS A 48 -10.45 -4.79 2.06
N GLY A 49 -10.09 -5.93 2.63
CA GLY A 49 -9.95 -7.20 1.88
C GLY A 49 -8.57 -7.40 1.24
N ILE A 50 -7.67 -6.43 1.36
CA ILE A 50 -6.26 -6.60 1.08
C ILE A 50 -5.65 -7.15 2.37
N ALA A 51 -5.26 -8.42 2.38
CA ALA A 51 -4.59 -9.00 3.54
C ALA A 51 -3.27 -8.23 3.75
N ILE A 52 -3.16 -7.57 4.90
CA ILE A 52 -2.02 -6.77 5.36
C ILE A 52 -1.21 -7.59 6.35
#